data_AF-A0A166X807-F1
#
_entry.id   AF-A0A166X807-F1
#
_cell.length_a   1.000
_cell.length_b   1.000
_cell.length_c   1.000
_cell.angle_alpha   90.00
_cell.angle_beta   90.00
_cell.angle_gamma   90.00
#
_symmetry.space_group_name_H-M   'P 1'
#
loop_
_entity.id
_entity.type
_entity.pdbx_description
1 polymer ?
#
loop_
_entity_poly.entity_id
_entity_poly.type
_entity_poly.pdbx_seq_one_letter_code
_entity_poly.pdbx_strand_id
1 'polypeptide(L)'
;MSLLRLPPEIMLNILRLLGSAFFHQSPSYLQIVTANLGLDGFEDWHSTLSTSNATESTEIDLEVVDIWTSKLNEYIAHLAGILQQCTKLRLLKVEARPEHHPLHLRLQRRDYLTALPLANLVSISQLTCIEIDTAGTHLIDNNDAPKIHLCSKISTMLPTLRRLRCRMSSICPTVFDVSACGLPLDLEEVIINLSLSDIRGSDTSYRYPSRCETLPDDNFPRLKADMEAYARELALLMNNPRIVRILTHTLPGMDLHSFDVLAERRMVLAPTAPWDADGEELEQRIQAQDLFDSDSPSEEFSL
;
A
#
# COMPACT_ATOMS: atom_id res chain seq x y z
N MET A 1 20.15 -0.47 -5.90
CA MET A 1 20.67 0.27 -4.72
C MET A 1 19.56 0.26 -3.67
N SER A 2 19.88 0.20 -2.37
CA SER A 2 18.86 0.53 -1.36
C SER A 2 18.87 2.04 -1.17
N LEU A 3 17.79 2.72 -1.56
CA LEU A 3 17.60 4.13 -1.20
C LEU A 3 16.94 4.19 0.19
N LEU A 4 17.11 5.33 0.86
CA LEU A 4 16.95 5.46 2.31
C LEU A 4 15.49 5.61 2.76
N ARG A 5 15.26 5.38 4.06
CA ARG A 5 14.15 5.96 4.84
C ARG A 5 14.46 7.45 5.05
N LEU A 6 13.52 8.36 4.81
CA LEU A 6 13.78 9.81 4.82
C LEU A 6 12.54 10.59 5.27
N PRO A 7 12.51 11.58 6.20
CA PRO A 7 13.50 12.37 7.00
C PRO A 7 15.05 12.38 6.73
N PRO A 8 15.84 13.46 6.44
CA PRO A 8 15.63 14.93 6.41
C PRO A 8 15.93 15.62 5.04
N GLU A 9 15.45 16.85 4.86
CA GLU A 9 15.58 17.72 3.66
C GLU A 9 15.68 16.94 2.33
N ILE A 10 14.62 16.24 1.95
CA ILE A 10 14.67 14.80 1.63
C ILE A 10 15.18 14.39 0.23
N MET A 11 16.24 13.58 0.12
CA MET A 11 17.52 13.81 0.81
C MET A 11 18.40 14.61 -0.16
N LEU A 12 18.67 15.85 0.25
CA LEU A 12 18.91 17.06 -0.54
C LEU A 12 18.57 16.94 -2.04
N ASN A 13 17.24 16.94 -2.28
CA ASN A 13 16.55 16.96 -3.57
C ASN A 13 16.94 15.80 -4.50
N ILE A 14 16.82 14.56 -4.00
CA ILE A 14 17.25 13.31 -4.68
C ILE A 14 18.65 13.52 -5.30
N LEU A 15 19.55 14.02 -4.45
CA LEU A 15 20.93 14.40 -4.78
C LEU A 15 21.01 15.44 -5.92
N ARG A 16 20.34 16.58 -5.73
CA ARG A 16 20.25 17.69 -6.71
C ARG A 16 19.83 17.19 -8.11
N LEU A 17 18.87 16.25 -8.13
CA LEU A 17 18.40 15.49 -9.29
C LEU A 17 19.52 14.91 -10.17
N LEU A 18 20.48 14.23 -9.50
CA LEU A 18 21.68 13.63 -10.08
C LEU A 18 22.74 14.71 -10.44
N GLY A 19 23.89 14.72 -9.75
CA GLY A 19 25.02 15.61 -10.08
C GLY A 19 25.87 15.13 -11.26
N SER A 20 26.62 16.02 -11.92
CA SER A 20 27.29 15.79 -13.23
C SER A 20 28.26 14.60 -13.32
N ALA A 21 28.65 13.96 -12.20
CA ALA A 21 29.43 12.72 -12.19
C ALA A 21 28.58 11.44 -12.39
N PHE A 22 27.26 11.49 -12.20
CA PHE A 22 26.34 10.49 -12.76
C PHE A 22 26.41 10.54 -14.31
N PHE A 23 26.73 11.72 -14.86
CA PHE A 23 26.73 12.05 -16.29
C PHE A 23 28.12 12.03 -16.97
N HIS A 24 29.24 11.89 -16.23
CA HIS A 24 30.57 12.13 -16.82
C HIS A 24 31.41 10.92 -17.21
N GLN A 25 31.01 9.68 -16.85
CA GLN A 25 31.51 8.48 -17.53
C GLN A 25 30.65 7.22 -17.30
N SER A 26 30.33 6.56 -18.42
CA SER A 26 29.97 5.14 -18.57
C SER A 26 28.49 4.71 -18.51
N PRO A 27 28.10 3.56 -19.13
CA PRO A 27 26.72 3.12 -19.35
C PRO A 27 25.98 2.60 -18.09
N SER A 28 26.31 3.11 -16.92
CA SER A 28 26.00 2.53 -15.59
C SER A 28 24.50 2.49 -15.25
N TYR A 29 23.69 3.35 -15.87
CA TYR A 29 22.22 3.33 -15.85
C TYR A 29 21.65 1.97 -16.26
N LEU A 30 22.36 1.23 -17.11
CA LEU A 30 22.07 -0.14 -17.51
C LEU A 30 22.39 -1.18 -16.41
N GLN A 31 22.40 -0.82 -15.11
CA GLN A 31 22.70 -1.75 -14.01
C GLN A 31 21.80 -1.62 -12.77
N ILE A 32 20.91 -0.63 -12.68
CA ILE A 32 19.94 -0.59 -11.57
C ILE A 32 18.92 -1.71 -11.80
N VAL A 33 18.98 -2.78 -11.01
CA VAL A 33 18.02 -3.91 -11.04
C VAL A 33 16.89 -3.76 -10.02
N THR A 34 17.17 -3.04 -8.92
CA THR A 34 16.25 -2.89 -7.78
C THR A 34 16.24 -1.44 -7.29
N ALA A 35 15.03 -0.92 -7.09
CA ALA A 35 14.74 0.33 -6.40
C ALA A 35 13.85 0.05 -5.18
N ASN A 36 14.28 0.49 -4.00
CA ASN A 36 13.52 0.41 -2.74
C ASN A 36 13.31 1.83 -2.23
N LEU A 37 12.08 2.18 -1.88
CA LEU A 37 11.68 3.49 -1.37
C LEU A 37 10.93 3.30 -0.04
N GLY A 38 11.45 3.89 1.04
CA GLY A 38 10.79 3.93 2.35
C GLY A 38 10.36 5.36 2.66
N LEU A 39 9.07 5.56 2.86
CA LEU A 39 8.44 6.84 3.09
C LEU A 39 7.92 6.88 4.51
N ASP A 40 8.60 7.64 5.34
CA ASP A 40 8.15 8.04 6.65
C ASP A 40 7.56 9.46 6.49
N GLY A 41 6.50 9.80 7.23
CA GLY A 41 5.76 11.05 7.04
C GLY A 41 6.54 12.31 7.44
N PHE A 42 5.87 13.44 7.61
CA PHE A 42 6.48 14.63 8.20
C PHE A 42 6.95 14.30 9.64
N GLU A 43 8.24 14.50 9.93
CA GLU A 43 8.85 14.23 11.25
C GLU A 43 9.15 15.51 12.03
N ASP A 44 9.39 16.64 11.34
CA ASP A 44 9.85 17.91 11.93
C ASP A 44 8.75 18.70 12.66
N TRP A 45 7.75 18.01 13.22
CA TRP A 45 6.60 18.57 13.95
C TRP A 45 6.97 19.49 15.13
N HIS A 46 8.16 19.34 15.70
CA HIS A 46 8.62 20.25 16.76
C HIS A 46 9.02 21.63 16.22
N SER A 47 9.35 21.75 14.93
CA SER A 47 9.73 23.01 14.29
C SER A 47 8.53 23.86 13.84
N THR A 48 7.35 23.25 13.65
CA THR A 48 6.11 23.93 13.22
C THR A 48 5.31 24.52 14.39
N LEU A 49 5.78 24.35 15.64
CA LEU A 49 5.15 24.89 16.84
C LEU A 49 5.59 26.33 17.09
N SER A 50 4.73 27.29 16.80
CA SER A 50 4.97 28.69 17.15
C SER A 50 4.62 28.94 18.62
N THR A 51 5.61 29.32 19.43
CA THR A 51 5.37 29.81 20.80
C THR A 51 4.82 31.23 20.77
N SER A 52 3.49 31.36 20.73
CA SER A 52 2.83 32.66 20.90
C SER A 52 2.92 33.10 22.38
N ASN A 53 3.54 34.25 22.64
CA ASN A 53 3.78 34.74 24.01
C ASN A 53 2.54 35.41 24.66
N ALA A 54 1.33 35.12 24.19
CA ALA A 54 0.10 35.85 24.57
C ALA A 54 -0.97 34.98 25.25
N THR A 55 -1.08 33.70 24.89
CA THR A 55 -2.04 32.72 25.45
C THR A 55 -1.49 31.31 25.30
N GLU A 56 -1.91 30.37 26.15
CA GLU A 56 -1.46 28.95 26.17
C GLU A 56 -1.95 28.11 24.96
N SER A 57 -2.15 28.74 23.81
CA SER A 57 -2.50 28.11 22.53
C SER A 57 -1.25 27.98 21.66
N THR A 58 -0.75 26.76 21.52
CA THR A 58 0.27 26.42 20.53
C THR A 58 -0.36 26.44 19.14
N GLU A 59 0.03 27.41 18.31
CA GLU A 59 -0.41 27.50 16.93
C GLU A 59 0.56 26.71 16.04
N ILE A 60 0.02 25.86 15.16
CA ILE A 60 0.77 24.95 14.30
C ILE A 60 0.81 25.56 12.90
N ASP A 61 2.01 25.81 12.38
CA ASP A 61 2.19 26.20 10.99
C ASP A 61 1.95 24.99 10.06
N LEU A 62 0.74 24.90 9.52
CA LEU A 62 0.35 23.89 8.55
C LEU A 62 0.87 24.19 7.13
N GLU A 63 1.23 25.44 6.82
CA GLU A 63 1.74 25.83 5.49
C GLU A 63 3.09 25.14 5.23
N VAL A 64 3.97 25.08 6.24
CA VAL A 64 5.23 24.32 6.20
C VAL A 64 4.98 22.83 5.86
N VAL A 65 3.93 22.23 6.44
CA VAL A 65 3.59 20.82 6.28
C VAL A 65 3.01 20.53 4.89
N ASP A 66 2.18 21.42 4.35
CA ASP A 66 1.62 21.32 3.00
C ASP A 66 2.68 21.56 1.91
N ILE A 67 3.59 22.51 2.13
CA ILE A 67 4.77 22.74 1.28
C ILE A 67 5.66 21.48 1.25
N TRP A 68 5.87 20.83 2.40
CA TRP A 68 6.63 19.59 2.49
C TRP A 68 5.97 18.45 1.69
N THR A 69 4.67 18.24 1.88
CA THR A 69 3.92 17.20 1.14
C THR A 69 3.93 17.44 -0.36
N SER A 70 3.81 18.70 -0.80
CA SER A 70 3.90 19.05 -2.22
C SER A 70 5.27 18.65 -2.80
N LYS A 71 6.36 19.07 -2.15
CA LYS A 71 7.75 18.75 -2.56
C LYS A 71 8.04 17.26 -2.57
N LEU A 72 7.57 16.51 -1.57
CA LEU A 72 7.74 15.05 -1.52
C LEU A 72 7.16 14.40 -2.78
N ASN A 73 5.94 14.79 -3.16
CA ASN A 73 5.26 14.22 -4.32
C ASN A 73 5.90 14.61 -5.66
N GLU A 74 6.43 15.83 -5.77
CA GLU A 74 7.30 16.24 -6.89
C GLU A 74 8.54 15.35 -7.00
N TYR A 75 9.25 15.09 -5.90
CA TYR A 75 10.45 14.24 -5.90
C TYR A 75 10.15 12.78 -6.27
N ILE A 76 9.01 12.23 -5.82
CA ILE A 76 8.56 10.89 -6.23
C ILE A 76 8.27 10.86 -7.74
N ALA A 77 7.64 11.91 -8.30
CA ALA A 77 7.37 12.00 -9.73
C ALA A 77 8.66 12.10 -10.57
N HIS A 78 9.65 12.88 -10.11
CA HIS A 78 10.97 12.94 -10.74
C HIS A 78 11.71 11.60 -10.66
N LEU A 79 11.66 10.92 -9.52
CA LEU A 79 12.26 9.60 -9.34
C LEU A 79 11.66 8.57 -10.31
N ALA A 80 10.34 8.60 -10.52
CA ALA A 80 9.69 7.75 -11.53
C ALA A 80 10.26 7.98 -12.93
N GLY A 81 10.42 9.25 -13.35
CA GLY A 81 11.02 9.60 -14.64
C GLY A 81 12.47 9.12 -14.82
N ILE A 82 13.27 9.10 -13.75
CA ILE A 82 14.64 8.53 -13.76
C ILE A 82 14.59 7.00 -13.86
N LEU A 83 13.73 6.35 -13.07
CA LEU A 83 13.62 4.89 -13.03
C LEU A 83 13.06 4.30 -14.34
N GLN A 84 12.18 5.02 -15.06
CA GLN A 84 11.70 4.65 -16.40
C GLN A 84 12.83 4.47 -17.43
N GLN A 85 13.97 5.16 -17.27
CA GLN A 85 15.14 5.07 -18.14
C GLN A 85 16.06 3.87 -17.77
N CYS A 86 15.85 3.25 -16.62
CA CYS A 86 16.67 2.16 -16.11
C CYS A 86 16.24 0.82 -16.75
N THR A 87 16.70 0.52 -17.96
CA THR A 87 16.25 -0.66 -18.75
C THR A 87 16.47 -2.03 -18.08
N LYS A 88 17.35 -2.11 -17.07
CA LYS A 88 17.57 -3.31 -16.25
C LYS A 88 16.79 -3.34 -14.93
N LEU A 89 15.97 -2.34 -14.62
CA LEU A 89 15.14 -2.33 -13.42
C LEU A 89 14.12 -3.47 -13.50
N ARG A 90 14.03 -4.28 -12.44
CA ARG A 90 13.14 -5.45 -12.36
C ARG A 90 12.30 -5.46 -11.09
N LEU A 91 12.86 -5.01 -9.96
CA LEU A 91 12.16 -4.91 -8.69
C LEU A 91 11.94 -3.45 -8.28
N LEU A 92 10.68 -3.10 -8.03
CA LEU A 92 10.28 -1.89 -7.31
C LEU A 92 9.68 -2.29 -5.96
N LYS A 93 10.19 -1.70 -4.88
CA LYS A 93 9.56 -1.73 -3.55
C LYS A 93 9.22 -0.32 -3.09
N VAL A 94 7.99 -0.08 -2.67
CA VAL A 94 7.54 1.16 -2.02
C VAL A 94 6.87 0.80 -0.70
N GLU A 95 7.37 1.34 0.39
CA GLU A 95 6.79 1.25 1.74
C GLU A 95 6.43 2.67 2.20
N ALA A 96 5.20 2.91 2.65
CA ALA A 96 4.79 4.16 3.27
C ALA A 96 4.17 3.89 4.64
N ARG A 97 4.75 4.52 5.68
CA ARG A 97 4.37 4.31 7.09
C ARG A 97 3.45 5.41 7.61
N PRO A 98 2.73 5.20 8.72
CA PRO A 98 2.01 6.27 9.39
C PRO A 98 2.90 7.47 9.69
N GLU A 99 2.38 8.66 9.43
CA GLU A 99 2.97 9.91 9.92
C GLU A 99 2.85 9.96 11.45
N HIS A 100 3.96 10.26 12.13
CA HIS A 100 4.04 10.29 13.59
C HIS A 100 4.12 11.75 14.07
N HIS A 101 2.98 12.31 14.48
CA HIS A 101 2.93 13.61 15.15
C HIS A 101 2.98 13.45 16.68
N PRO A 102 3.49 14.45 17.43
CA PRO A 102 3.47 14.43 18.89
C PRO A 102 2.04 14.26 19.45
N LEU A 103 1.89 13.32 20.39
CA LEU A 103 0.57 12.95 20.96
C LEU A 103 -0.18 14.11 21.61
N HIS A 104 0.56 15.09 22.15
CA HIS A 104 -0.04 16.25 22.83
C HIS A 104 -0.77 17.21 21.88
N LEU A 105 -0.46 17.19 20.58
CA LEU A 105 -1.12 18.05 19.58
C LEU A 105 -2.52 17.54 19.20
N ARG A 106 -2.87 16.29 19.53
CA ARG A 106 -4.17 15.64 19.25
C ARG A 106 -4.64 15.76 17.78
N LEU A 107 -3.70 15.91 16.85
CA LEU A 107 -4.02 15.98 15.42
C LEU A 107 -4.69 14.69 14.95
N GLN A 108 -5.51 14.80 13.91
CA GLN A 108 -5.92 13.64 13.15
C GLN A 108 -4.73 13.14 12.31
N ARG A 109 -4.73 11.84 12.01
CA ARG A 109 -3.78 11.27 11.06
C ARG A 109 -3.92 12.01 9.73
N ARG A 110 -2.81 12.56 9.25
CA ARG A 110 -2.72 13.21 7.96
C ARG A 110 -2.23 12.20 6.92
N ASP A 111 -2.71 12.37 5.70
CA ASP A 111 -2.22 11.66 4.52
C ASP A 111 -1.20 12.54 3.81
N TYR A 112 -0.21 11.93 3.15
CA TYR A 112 0.92 12.68 2.57
C TYR A 112 1.39 12.20 1.19
N LEU A 113 0.80 11.15 0.62
CA LEU A 113 1.09 10.68 -0.73
C LEU A 113 -0.07 10.91 -1.66
N THR A 114 0.22 11.43 -2.86
CA THR A 114 -0.73 11.59 -3.94
C THR A 114 -0.71 10.37 -4.87
N ALA A 115 -1.83 10.09 -5.56
CA ALA A 115 -1.94 8.90 -6.40
C ALA A 115 -1.06 8.94 -7.67
N LEU A 116 -0.80 10.12 -8.26
CA LEU A 116 -0.11 10.25 -9.55
C LEU A 116 1.38 9.81 -9.53
N PRO A 117 2.23 10.28 -8.60
CA PRO A 117 3.65 9.88 -8.55
C PRO A 117 3.81 8.39 -8.31
N LEU A 118 2.96 7.80 -7.46
CA LEU A 118 2.95 6.37 -7.17
C LEU A 118 2.47 5.54 -8.37
N ALA A 119 1.43 6.00 -9.09
CA ALA A 119 1.01 5.40 -10.36
C ALA A 119 2.13 5.40 -11.41
N ASN A 120 2.91 6.48 -11.50
CA ASN A 120 4.04 6.58 -12.43
C ASN A 120 5.21 5.63 -12.06
N LEU A 121 5.41 5.33 -10.76
CA LEU A 121 6.37 4.34 -10.29
C LEU A 121 5.93 2.90 -10.62
N VAL A 122 4.68 2.52 -10.36
CA VAL A 122 4.22 1.14 -10.64
C VAL A 122 4.13 0.85 -12.13
N SER A 123 3.88 1.85 -12.96
CA SER A 123 3.72 1.71 -14.42
C SER A 123 5.04 1.60 -15.20
N ILE A 124 6.17 1.31 -14.55
CA ILE A 124 7.49 1.22 -15.20
C ILE A 124 7.60 -0.11 -15.96
N SER A 125 7.58 -0.05 -17.28
CA SER A 125 7.37 -1.20 -18.19
C SER A 125 8.43 -2.31 -18.14
N GLN A 126 9.59 -2.07 -17.51
CA GLN A 126 10.64 -3.09 -17.39
C GLN A 126 10.55 -3.90 -16.08
N LEU A 127 9.65 -3.52 -15.17
CA LEU A 127 9.44 -4.22 -13.90
C LEU A 127 8.90 -5.63 -14.12
N THR A 128 9.44 -6.57 -13.35
CA THR A 128 8.93 -7.94 -13.24
C THR A 128 8.46 -8.24 -11.81
N CYS A 129 8.79 -7.40 -10.83
CA CYS A 129 8.43 -7.57 -9.44
C CYS A 129 8.01 -6.23 -8.84
N ILE A 130 6.82 -6.19 -8.24
CA ILE A 130 6.29 -5.02 -7.53
C ILE A 130 5.95 -5.42 -6.10
N GLU A 131 6.46 -4.65 -5.13
CA GLU A 131 6.09 -4.72 -3.72
C GLU A 131 5.59 -3.33 -3.27
N ILE A 132 4.29 -3.18 -3.06
CA ILE A 132 3.68 -1.93 -2.57
C ILE A 132 3.09 -2.19 -1.18
N ASP A 133 3.54 -1.44 -0.19
CA ASP A 133 2.95 -1.39 1.15
C ASP A 133 2.73 0.06 1.55
N THR A 134 1.61 0.64 1.11
CA THR A 134 1.32 2.07 1.29
C THR A 134 0.23 2.36 2.31
N ALA A 135 -0.29 1.35 3.01
CA ALA A 135 -1.40 1.53 3.95
C ALA A 135 -1.08 2.41 5.19
N GLY A 136 0.18 2.82 5.36
CA GLY A 136 0.57 3.90 6.27
C GLY A 136 0.01 5.29 5.93
N THR A 137 -0.56 5.50 4.73
CA THR A 137 -1.28 6.71 4.33
C THR A 137 -2.41 6.35 3.36
N HIS A 138 -3.51 7.11 3.34
CA HIS A 138 -4.40 7.11 2.18
C HIS A 138 -3.75 7.89 1.04
N LEU A 139 -4.23 7.67 -0.18
CA LEU A 139 -3.78 8.41 -1.34
C LEU A 139 -4.64 9.65 -1.52
N ILE A 140 -3.99 10.81 -1.56
CA ILE A 140 -4.62 12.10 -1.85
C ILE A 140 -4.95 12.15 -3.34
N ASP A 141 -6.23 12.40 -3.64
CA ASP A 141 -6.68 12.79 -4.97
C ASP A 141 -6.41 14.29 -5.20
N ASN A 142 -6.01 14.66 -6.42
CA ASN A 142 -5.94 16.06 -6.81
C ASN A 142 -7.29 16.47 -7.43
N ASN A 143 -7.97 17.44 -6.81
CA ASN A 143 -9.32 17.90 -7.20
C ASN A 143 -9.43 18.38 -8.65
N ASP A 144 -8.33 18.91 -9.22
CA ASP A 144 -8.30 19.45 -10.59
C ASP A 144 -7.90 18.43 -11.66
N ALA A 145 -7.61 17.17 -11.26
CA ALA A 145 -7.14 16.12 -12.15
C ALA A 145 -8.09 14.91 -12.18
N PRO A 146 -8.09 14.11 -13.27
CA PRO A 146 -8.82 12.84 -13.29
C PRO A 146 -8.35 11.92 -12.14
N LYS A 147 -9.29 11.41 -11.35
CA LYS A 147 -8.99 10.49 -10.23
C LYS A 147 -8.20 9.27 -10.71
N ILE A 148 -7.06 9.01 -10.06
CA ILE A 148 -6.15 7.94 -10.47
C ILE A 148 -6.40 6.71 -9.64
N HIS A 149 -6.96 5.68 -10.28
CA HIS A 149 -7.19 4.40 -9.66
C HIS A 149 -5.92 3.53 -9.70
N LEU A 150 -5.19 3.46 -8.58
CA LEU A 150 -3.92 2.74 -8.51
C LEU A 150 -4.07 1.23 -8.77
N CYS A 151 -5.18 0.61 -8.36
CA CYS A 151 -5.48 -0.80 -8.68
C CYS A 151 -5.46 -1.05 -10.19
N SER A 152 -6.13 -0.21 -10.99
CA SER A 152 -6.10 -0.31 -12.46
C SER A 152 -4.71 -0.04 -13.06
N LYS A 153 -3.83 0.71 -12.39
CA LYS A 153 -2.44 0.90 -12.86
C LYS A 153 -1.58 -0.32 -12.57
N ILE A 154 -1.73 -0.93 -11.40
CA ILE A 154 -1.09 -2.20 -11.06
C ILE A 154 -1.57 -3.32 -12.00
N SER A 155 -2.86 -3.37 -12.29
CA SER A 155 -3.43 -4.44 -13.14
C SER A 155 -2.88 -4.43 -14.56
N THR A 156 -2.68 -3.25 -15.16
CA THR A 156 -2.03 -3.12 -16.48
C THR A 156 -0.60 -3.67 -16.55
N MET A 157 0.06 -3.88 -15.41
CA MET A 157 1.41 -4.43 -15.34
C MET A 157 1.44 -5.96 -15.23
N LEU A 158 0.35 -6.61 -14.80
CA LEU A 158 0.29 -8.07 -14.57
C LEU A 158 0.90 -8.95 -15.68
N PRO A 159 0.74 -8.66 -16.99
CA PRO A 159 1.34 -9.47 -18.06
C PRO A 159 2.88 -9.46 -18.09
N THR A 160 3.50 -8.46 -17.48
CA THR A 160 4.97 -8.29 -17.40
C THR A 160 5.55 -8.73 -16.05
N LEU A 161 4.69 -8.89 -15.04
CA LEU A 161 5.09 -9.24 -13.69
C LEU A 161 5.22 -10.75 -13.51
N ARG A 162 6.25 -11.13 -12.77
CA ARG A 162 6.42 -12.43 -12.09
C ARG A 162 5.96 -12.37 -10.64
N ARG A 163 6.05 -11.22 -9.98
CA ARG A 163 5.65 -11.02 -8.58
C ARG A 163 4.85 -9.74 -8.37
N LEU A 164 3.74 -9.84 -7.65
CA LEU A 164 3.02 -8.74 -7.04
C LEU A 164 2.83 -9.01 -5.54
N ARG A 165 3.34 -8.12 -4.68
CA ARG A 165 2.93 -8.01 -3.27
C ARG A 165 2.28 -6.64 -3.06
N CYS A 166 1.09 -6.60 -2.46
CA CYS A 166 0.34 -5.34 -2.32
C CYS A 166 -0.41 -5.24 -0.99
N ARG A 167 -0.23 -4.11 -0.30
CA ARG A 167 -1.04 -3.64 0.82
C ARG A 167 -1.31 -2.14 0.64
N MET A 168 -2.57 -1.75 0.67
CA MET A 168 -3.02 -0.36 0.49
C MET A 168 -4.18 -0.08 1.45
N SER A 169 -4.38 1.19 1.82
CA SER A 169 -5.52 1.60 2.66
C SER A 169 -6.86 1.54 1.92
N SER A 170 -6.82 1.58 0.58
CA SER A 170 -7.97 1.46 -0.30
C SER A 170 -7.59 0.54 -1.46
N ILE A 171 -8.36 -0.53 -1.68
CA ILE A 171 -8.08 -1.56 -2.69
C ILE A 171 -9.38 -2.15 -3.24
N CYS A 172 -9.37 -2.68 -4.46
CA CYS A 172 -10.52 -3.39 -5.02
C CYS A 172 -10.08 -4.51 -5.99
N PRO A 173 -11.01 -5.39 -6.42
CA PRO A 173 -10.69 -6.54 -7.27
C PRO A 173 -10.10 -6.18 -8.64
N THR A 174 -10.26 -4.94 -9.11
CA THR A 174 -9.63 -4.44 -10.35
C THR A 174 -8.10 -4.57 -10.34
N VAL A 175 -7.46 -4.71 -9.17
CA VAL A 175 -6.00 -5.00 -9.08
C VAL A 175 -5.61 -6.31 -9.77
N PHE A 176 -6.57 -7.23 -9.98
CA PHE A 176 -6.41 -8.51 -10.68
C PHE A 176 -6.89 -8.48 -12.14
N ASP A 177 -7.37 -7.34 -12.65
CA ASP A 177 -7.98 -7.25 -13.98
C ASP A 177 -6.94 -7.41 -15.11
N VAL A 178 -7.17 -8.41 -15.97
CA VAL A 178 -6.30 -8.75 -17.12
C VAL A 178 -7.02 -8.65 -18.46
N SER A 179 -8.17 -7.97 -18.51
CA SER A 179 -9.08 -7.87 -19.67
C SER A 179 -8.47 -7.33 -20.98
N ALA A 180 -7.25 -6.78 -20.93
CA ALA A 180 -6.58 -6.16 -22.07
C ALA A 180 -5.46 -7.02 -22.70
N CYS A 181 -5.26 -8.27 -22.26
CA CYS A 181 -3.96 -8.93 -22.40
C CYS A 181 -3.99 -10.32 -23.05
N GLY A 182 -2.92 -10.64 -23.79
CA GLY A 182 -2.70 -11.96 -24.36
C GLY A 182 -2.34 -12.97 -23.27
N LEU A 183 -3.22 -13.94 -23.05
CA LEU A 183 -2.98 -15.08 -22.18
C LEU A 183 -1.98 -16.07 -22.81
N PRO A 184 -1.27 -16.88 -22.00
CA PRO A 184 -1.26 -16.95 -20.53
C PRO A 184 -0.19 -16.05 -19.87
N LEU A 185 -0.32 -15.81 -18.56
CA LEU A 185 0.53 -14.88 -17.79
C LEU A 185 1.77 -15.57 -17.19
N ASP A 186 2.93 -14.91 -17.24
CA ASP A 186 4.18 -15.36 -16.58
C ASP A 186 4.28 -14.99 -15.09
N LEU A 187 3.15 -14.60 -14.50
CA LEU A 187 3.02 -14.28 -13.08
C LEU A 187 3.19 -15.57 -12.25
N GLU A 188 4.16 -15.57 -11.34
CA GLU A 188 4.49 -16.69 -10.44
C GLU A 188 3.89 -16.49 -9.05
N GLU A 189 3.82 -15.25 -8.57
CA GLU A 189 3.54 -14.90 -7.18
C GLU A 189 2.61 -13.69 -7.06
N VAL A 190 1.48 -13.86 -6.36
CA VAL A 190 0.53 -12.79 -6.02
C VAL A 190 0.18 -12.87 -4.55
N ILE A 191 0.46 -11.82 -3.79
CA ILE A 191 0.09 -11.72 -2.38
C ILE A 191 -0.56 -10.36 -2.13
N ILE A 192 -1.84 -10.37 -1.78
CA ILE A 192 -2.55 -9.17 -1.34
C ILE A 192 -2.76 -9.25 0.17
N ASN A 193 -2.28 -8.25 0.90
CA ASN A 193 -2.51 -8.14 2.33
C ASN A 193 -3.60 -7.10 2.63
N LEU A 194 -4.76 -7.58 3.08
CA LEU A 194 -5.89 -6.77 3.52
C LEU A 194 -5.87 -6.52 5.04
N SER A 195 -4.85 -7.00 5.76
CA SER A 195 -4.65 -6.71 7.17
C SER A 195 -3.96 -5.36 7.37
N LEU A 196 -4.62 -4.45 8.08
CA LEU A 196 -4.04 -3.17 8.51
C LEU A 196 -3.73 -3.13 10.02
N SER A 197 -3.78 -4.26 10.72
CA SER A 197 -3.63 -4.36 12.18
C SER A 197 -2.22 -4.01 12.69
N ASP A 198 -1.19 -4.49 12.00
CA ASP A 198 0.23 -4.34 12.34
C ASP A 198 0.80 -2.95 11.99
N ILE A 199 0.04 -2.10 11.30
CA ILE A 199 0.48 -0.77 10.83
C ILE A 199 0.86 0.16 11.99
N ARG A 200 0.32 -0.10 13.19
CA ARG A 200 0.68 0.59 14.43
C ARG A 200 0.89 -0.43 15.53
N GLY A 201 2.13 -0.57 16.01
CA GLY A 201 2.51 -1.54 17.05
C GLY A 201 1.85 -1.36 18.44
N SER A 202 0.89 -0.46 18.59
CA SER A 202 0.10 -0.24 19.81
C SER A 202 -1.39 0.01 19.53
N ASP A 203 -1.87 -0.18 18.30
CA ASP A 203 -3.26 0.08 17.94
C ASP A 203 -4.05 -1.22 17.95
N THR A 204 -4.93 -1.38 18.94
CA THR A 204 -5.81 -2.55 19.06
C THR A 204 -7.09 -2.40 18.23
N SER A 205 -7.23 -1.36 17.40
CA SER A 205 -8.38 -1.24 16.51
C SER A 205 -8.25 -2.17 15.30
N TYR A 206 -9.30 -2.95 15.05
CA TYR A 206 -9.41 -3.72 13.82
C TYR A 206 -9.55 -2.75 12.64
N ARG A 207 -8.71 -2.93 11.63
CA ARG A 207 -8.64 -2.03 10.47
C ARG A 207 -8.47 -2.83 9.20
N TYR A 208 -9.40 -2.63 8.28
CA TYR A 208 -9.42 -3.23 6.96
C TYR A 208 -9.39 -2.11 5.92
N PRO A 209 -8.89 -2.37 4.71
CA PRO A 209 -8.93 -1.39 3.64
C PRO A 209 -10.37 -1.08 3.24
N SER A 210 -10.62 0.16 2.84
CA SER A 210 -11.85 0.51 2.13
C SER A 210 -11.78 0.01 0.68
N ARG A 211 -12.93 -0.13 0.02
CA ARG A 211 -12.95 -0.27 -1.44
C ARG A 211 -12.60 1.07 -2.10
N CYS A 212 -11.94 1.03 -3.25
CA CYS A 212 -11.64 2.24 -4.04
C CYS A 212 -12.89 2.96 -4.56
N GLU A 213 -13.99 2.24 -4.71
CA GLU A 213 -15.29 2.71 -5.19
C GLU A 213 -16.33 2.56 -4.06
N THR A 214 -17.13 3.60 -3.83
CA THR A 214 -18.22 3.55 -2.86
C THR A 214 -19.41 2.82 -3.48
N LEU A 215 -19.60 1.56 -3.11
CA LEU A 215 -20.80 0.78 -3.47
C LEU A 215 -21.83 0.81 -2.33
N PRO A 216 -23.14 0.76 -2.62
CA PRO A 216 -24.16 0.51 -1.61
C PRO A 216 -23.89 -0.80 -0.88
N ASP A 217 -24.05 -0.76 0.45
CA ASP A 217 -23.87 -1.90 1.37
C ASP A 217 -22.49 -2.57 1.26
N ASP A 218 -21.45 -1.81 0.90
CA ASP A 218 -20.09 -2.35 0.88
C ASP A 218 -19.53 -2.51 2.29
N ASN A 219 -18.94 -3.67 2.54
CA ASN A 219 -18.38 -4.04 3.82
C ASN A 219 -17.14 -4.91 3.62
N PHE A 220 -16.31 -5.04 4.65
CA PHE A 220 -15.08 -5.82 4.54
C PHE A 220 -15.31 -7.31 4.20
N PRO A 221 -16.30 -8.03 4.78
CA PRO A 221 -16.61 -9.40 4.35
C PRO A 221 -16.85 -9.55 2.85
N ARG A 222 -17.59 -8.60 2.23
CA ARG A 222 -17.82 -8.57 0.78
C ARG A 222 -16.55 -8.29 0.00
N LEU A 223 -15.78 -7.26 0.39
CA LEU A 223 -14.49 -6.97 -0.24
C LEU A 223 -13.54 -8.18 -0.15
N LYS A 224 -13.45 -8.84 1.01
CA LYS A 224 -12.68 -10.08 1.18
C LYS A 224 -13.14 -11.18 0.22
N ALA A 225 -14.44 -11.44 0.15
CA ALA A 225 -15.00 -12.47 -0.73
C ALA A 225 -14.70 -12.19 -2.21
N ASP A 226 -14.88 -10.94 -2.66
CA ASP A 226 -14.55 -10.51 -4.01
C ASP A 226 -13.04 -10.68 -4.30
N MET A 227 -12.17 -10.27 -3.37
CA MET A 227 -10.72 -10.40 -3.53
C MET A 227 -10.25 -11.86 -3.55
N GLU A 228 -10.86 -12.75 -2.76
CA GLU A 228 -10.61 -14.20 -2.86
C GLU A 228 -11.13 -14.77 -4.19
N ALA A 229 -12.28 -14.32 -4.69
CA ALA A 229 -12.86 -14.79 -5.95
C ALA A 229 -12.01 -14.41 -7.17
N TYR A 230 -11.65 -13.13 -7.31
CA TYR A 230 -10.80 -12.66 -8.40
C TYR A 230 -9.38 -13.25 -8.34
N ALA A 231 -8.86 -13.55 -7.15
CA ALA A 231 -7.58 -14.25 -7.02
C ALA A 231 -7.65 -15.71 -7.51
N ARG A 232 -8.78 -16.42 -7.33
CA ARG A 232 -9.02 -17.73 -7.96
C ARG A 232 -9.05 -17.62 -9.48
N GLU A 233 -9.78 -16.63 -10.02
CA GLU A 233 -9.85 -16.40 -11.47
C GLU A 233 -8.47 -16.08 -12.06
N LEU A 234 -7.68 -15.20 -11.42
CA LEU A 234 -6.32 -14.88 -11.86
C LEU A 234 -5.39 -16.12 -11.83
N ALA A 235 -5.50 -16.98 -10.81
CA ALA A 235 -4.69 -18.20 -10.72
C ALA A 235 -4.87 -19.14 -11.91
N LEU A 236 -6.09 -19.22 -12.48
CA LEU A 236 -6.38 -20.01 -13.68
C LEU A 236 -5.74 -19.46 -14.97
N LEU A 237 -5.28 -18.21 -14.95
CA LEU A 237 -4.70 -17.49 -16.08
C LEU A 237 -3.15 -17.44 -16.02
N MET A 238 -2.56 -17.95 -14.94
CA MET A 238 -1.12 -18.00 -14.69
C MET A 238 -0.51 -19.29 -15.25
N ASN A 239 0.65 -19.18 -15.93
CA ASN A 239 1.38 -20.31 -16.50
C ASN A 239 1.91 -21.28 -15.44
N ASN A 240 2.54 -20.73 -14.40
CA ASN A 240 3.24 -21.48 -13.36
C ASN A 240 3.03 -20.81 -11.99
N PRO A 241 1.79 -20.75 -11.49
CA PRO A 241 1.50 -20.14 -10.19
C PRO A 241 2.21 -20.92 -9.07
N ARG A 242 2.95 -20.19 -8.23
CA ARG A 242 3.69 -20.73 -7.08
C ARG A 242 3.06 -20.32 -5.76
N ILE A 243 2.57 -19.07 -5.67
CA ILE A 243 1.83 -18.55 -4.53
C ILE A 243 0.76 -17.60 -5.06
N VAL A 244 -0.49 -17.83 -4.70
CA VAL A 244 -1.58 -16.87 -4.89
C VAL A 244 -2.33 -16.78 -3.57
N ARG A 245 -2.33 -15.62 -2.92
CA ARG A 245 -2.66 -15.51 -1.49
C ARG A 245 -3.33 -14.20 -1.12
N ILE A 246 -4.36 -14.30 -0.27
CA ILE A 246 -5.03 -13.16 0.37
C ILE A 246 -4.77 -13.25 1.88
N LEU A 247 -4.20 -12.19 2.48
CA LEU A 247 -4.04 -12.08 3.93
C LEU A 247 -5.13 -11.21 4.55
N THR A 248 -5.60 -11.62 5.73
CA THR A 248 -6.59 -10.94 6.58
C THR A 248 -6.20 -11.14 8.05
N HIS A 249 -6.92 -10.57 9.03
CA HIS A 249 -6.75 -10.94 10.44
C HIS A 249 -8.06 -11.39 11.08
N THR A 250 -7.97 -12.01 12.27
CA THR A 250 -9.14 -12.34 13.12
C THR A 250 -9.54 -11.17 14.01
N LEU A 251 -10.81 -11.14 14.43
CA LEU A 251 -11.28 -10.33 15.55
C LEU A 251 -11.69 -11.28 16.68
N PRO A 252 -11.36 -11.04 17.96
CA PRO A 252 -10.52 -9.95 18.48
C PRO A 252 -9.01 -10.28 18.54
N GLY A 253 -8.60 -11.50 18.16
CA GLY A 253 -7.20 -11.97 18.32
C GLY A 253 -6.16 -11.22 17.49
N MET A 254 -6.58 -10.62 16.36
CA MET A 254 -5.72 -9.96 15.37
C MET A 254 -4.69 -10.91 14.72
N ASP A 255 -4.92 -12.22 14.82
CA ASP A 255 -4.08 -13.27 14.24
C ASP A 255 -4.10 -13.15 12.72
N LEU A 256 -2.92 -13.08 12.10
CA LEU A 256 -2.78 -12.91 10.65
C LEU A 256 -3.13 -14.23 9.95
N HIS A 257 -4.21 -14.26 9.18
CA HIS A 257 -4.68 -15.42 8.45
C HIS A 257 -4.41 -15.28 6.95
N SER A 258 -3.78 -16.29 6.35
CA SER A 258 -3.65 -16.42 4.89
C SER A 258 -4.69 -17.37 4.33
N PHE A 259 -5.41 -16.96 3.28
CA PHE A 259 -6.07 -17.88 2.35
C PHE A 259 -5.13 -18.16 1.18
N ASP A 260 -4.71 -19.41 1.03
CA ASP A 260 -3.91 -19.89 -0.10
C ASP A 260 -4.86 -20.40 -1.19
N VAL A 261 -4.85 -19.72 -2.34
CA VAL A 261 -5.76 -19.99 -3.45
C VAL A 261 -5.41 -21.30 -4.16
N LEU A 262 -4.12 -21.67 -4.21
CA LEU A 262 -3.66 -22.84 -4.96
C LEU A 262 -3.91 -24.15 -4.21
N ALA A 263 -3.85 -24.10 -2.88
CA ALA A 263 -4.15 -25.22 -1.99
C ALA A 263 -5.57 -25.15 -1.37
N GLU A 264 -6.38 -24.17 -1.74
CA GLU A 264 -7.73 -23.86 -1.21
C GLU A 264 -7.87 -23.86 0.33
N ARG A 265 -6.79 -23.59 1.05
CA ARG A 265 -6.71 -23.73 2.51
C ARG A 265 -6.46 -22.42 3.23
N ARG A 266 -6.78 -22.38 4.53
CA ARG A 266 -6.51 -21.25 5.41
C ARG A 266 -5.47 -21.63 6.45
N MET A 267 -4.51 -20.74 6.67
CA MET A 267 -3.36 -20.96 7.55
C MET A 267 -3.17 -19.72 8.41
N VAL A 268 -2.76 -19.91 9.66
CA VAL A 268 -2.44 -18.86 10.62
C VAL A 268 -0.94 -18.55 10.50
N LEU A 269 -0.61 -17.28 10.34
CA LEU A 269 0.75 -16.77 10.28
C LEU A 269 1.13 -16.15 11.63
N ALA A 270 2.36 -16.39 12.09
CA ALA A 270 2.86 -15.74 13.29
C ALA A 270 2.88 -14.19 13.10
N PRO A 271 2.73 -13.38 14.17
CA PRO A 271 2.54 -11.92 14.05
C PRO A 271 3.65 -11.14 13.33
N THR A 272 4.84 -11.72 13.16
CA THR A 272 5.97 -11.12 12.42
C THR A 272 6.43 -11.99 11.25
N ALA A 273 5.60 -12.94 10.80
CA ALA A 273 5.93 -13.81 9.68
C ALA A 273 5.95 -13.03 8.35
N PRO A 274 6.86 -13.34 7.43
CA PRO A 274 6.76 -12.91 6.03
C PRO A 274 5.41 -13.32 5.43
N TRP A 275 4.85 -12.49 4.56
CA TRP A 275 3.54 -12.73 3.94
C TRP A 275 3.46 -14.03 3.09
N ASP A 276 4.63 -14.52 2.67
CA ASP A 276 4.88 -15.76 1.93
C ASP A 276 5.22 -16.97 2.82
N ALA A 277 5.25 -16.84 4.15
CA ALA A 277 5.49 -17.97 5.06
C ALA A 277 4.37 -19.02 5.00
N ASP A 278 4.69 -20.30 5.27
CA ASP A 278 3.70 -21.39 5.19
C ASP A 278 2.63 -21.33 6.29
N GLY A 279 3.00 -20.94 7.52
CA GLY A 279 2.08 -20.87 8.65
C GLY A 279 1.65 -22.23 9.21
N GLU A 280 0.65 -22.21 10.09
CA GLU A 280 0.01 -23.39 10.67
C GLU A 280 -1.40 -23.55 10.08
N GLU A 281 -1.75 -24.75 9.59
CA GLU A 281 -3.05 -24.96 8.94
C GLU A 281 -4.21 -24.90 9.93
N LEU A 282 -5.24 -24.11 9.60
CA LEU A 282 -6.43 -24.00 10.44
C LEU A 282 -7.28 -25.26 10.25
N GLU A 283 -7.25 -26.17 11.24
CA GLU A 283 -8.18 -27.32 11.28
C GLU A 283 -9.62 -26.82 11.03
N GLN A 284 -10.27 -27.35 9.99
CA GLN A 284 -11.66 -27.03 9.70
C GLN A 284 -12.59 -27.62 10.77
N ARG A 285 -12.68 -26.92 11.91
CA ARG A 285 -13.83 -27.05 12.80
C ARG A 285 -15.04 -26.57 12.02
N ILE A 286 -15.85 -27.52 11.56
CA ILE A 286 -17.14 -27.26 10.93
C ILE A 286 -18.08 -26.70 12.00
N GLN A 287 -17.99 -25.39 12.22
CA GLN A 287 -19.03 -24.57 12.80
C GLN A 287 -19.48 -23.59 11.72
N ALA A 288 -20.48 -24.02 10.95
CA ALA A 288 -21.39 -23.08 10.33
C ALA A 288 -22.12 -22.32 11.44
N GLN A 289 -22.42 -21.03 11.20
CA GLN A 289 -22.79 -20.01 12.19
C GLN A 289 -21.67 -19.67 13.20
N ASP A 290 -21.05 -18.49 12.98
CA ASP A 290 -20.61 -17.50 13.98
C ASP A 290 -19.98 -16.32 13.18
N LEU A 291 -20.25 -15.03 13.39
CA LEU A 291 -21.20 -14.31 14.24
C LEU A 291 -21.45 -12.91 13.61
N PHE A 292 -22.32 -12.80 12.61
CA PHE A 292 -22.70 -11.53 11.98
C PHE A 292 -24.21 -11.49 11.64
N ASP A 293 -25.05 -11.63 12.68
CA ASP A 293 -26.50 -11.40 12.62
C ASP A 293 -26.95 -10.87 13.99
N SER A 294 -26.82 -9.55 14.23
CA SER A 294 -27.41 -8.84 15.38
C SER A 294 -27.39 -7.31 15.24
N ASP A 295 -27.75 -6.78 14.06
CA ASP A 295 -28.26 -5.41 13.93
C ASP A 295 -29.77 -5.47 13.66
N SER A 296 -30.54 -5.80 14.70
CA SER A 296 -31.98 -5.52 14.72
C SER A 296 -32.18 -4.08 15.20
N PRO A 297 -32.95 -3.24 14.49
CA PRO A 297 -33.18 -1.86 14.92
C PRO A 297 -33.99 -1.86 16.21
N SER A 298 -33.43 -1.31 17.29
CA SER A 298 -34.20 -1.07 18.52
C SER A 298 -35.21 0.05 18.27
N GLU A 299 -36.48 -0.32 18.23
CA GLU A 299 -37.63 0.58 18.02
C GLU A 299 -37.74 1.67 19.12
N GLU A 300 -38.55 2.68 18.79
CA GLU A 300 -38.92 3.78 19.67
C GLU A 300 -39.41 3.31 21.05
N PHE A 301 -38.94 3.96 22.11
CA PHE A 301 -39.71 4.06 23.34
C PHE A 301 -40.03 5.53 23.62
N SER A 302 -41.27 5.90 23.30
CA SER A 302 -41.91 7.10 23.83
C SER A 302 -42.28 6.88 25.29
N LEU A 303 -41.92 7.83 26.17
CA LEU A 303 -42.68 8.27 27.34
C LEU A 303 -42.13 9.61 27.87
#